data_AF-A0A9D9C1Q8-F1
#
_entry.id   AF-A0A9D9C1Q8-F1
#
_cell.length_a   1.000
_cell.length_b   1.000
_cell.length_c   1.000
_cell.angle_alpha   90.00
_cell.angle_beta   90.00
_cell.angle_gamma   90.00
#
_symmetry.space_group_name_H-M   'P 1'
#
loop_
_entity.id
_entity.type
_entity.pdbx_description
1 polymer ?
#
loop_
_entity_poly.entity_id
_entity_poly.type
_entity_poly.pdbx_seq_one_letter_code
_entity_poly.pdbx_strand_id
1 'polypeptide(L)'
;EFVVKGVKLSFFVSDNLSPVTEPIEYMGNIRLADIESIMVMKLEVMLRRMKFRDYYDIFCILREGHSIHRGIERSLKYSRHRLSTKNIIAMLLGGQFIADDNFATLQPKYSVTKEEIREYILRKLKD
;
A
#
# COMPACT_ATOMS: atom_id res chain seq x y z
N GLU A 1 -14.92 -12.98 12.28
CA GLU A 1 -13.97 -13.18 11.15
C GLU A 1 -14.23 -14.56 10.57
N PHE A 2 -14.16 -14.75 9.25
CA PHE A 2 -14.33 -16.06 8.63
C PHE A 2 -12.97 -16.75 8.58
N VAL A 3 -12.79 -17.86 9.30
CA VAL A 3 -11.51 -18.57 9.42
C VAL A 3 -11.70 -20.01 8.99
N VAL A 4 -10.91 -20.47 8.03
CA VAL A 4 -10.94 -21.84 7.50
C VAL A 4 -9.57 -22.46 7.67
N LYS A 5 -9.48 -23.56 8.43
CA LYS A 5 -8.21 -24.26 8.73
C LYS A 5 -7.09 -23.33 9.23
N GLY A 6 -7.44 -22.38 10.10
CA GLY A 6 -6.49 -21.39 10.64
C GLY A 6 -6.16 -20.23 9.70
N VAL A 7 -6.71 -20.21 8.47
CA VAL A 7 -6.54 -19.12 7.51
C VAL A 7 -7.71 -18.16 7.61
N LYS A 8 -7.44 -16.91 7.98
CA LYS A 8 -8.43 -15.84 7.95
C LYS A 8 -8.74 -15.44 6.52
N LEU A 9 -10.02 -15.50 6.16
CA LEU A 9 -10.56 -15.07 4.90
C LEU A 9 -11.44 -13.83 5.13
N SER A 10 -11.22 -12.80 4.32
CA SER A 10 -11.98 -11.56 4.36
C SER A 10 -12.51 -11.26 2.96
N PHE A 11 -13.80 -10.97 2.87
CA PHE A 11 -14.43 -10.51 1.65
C PHE A 11 -14.71 -9.03 1.79
N PHE A 12 -14.34 -8.26 0.77
CA PHE A 12 -14.53 -6.82 0.75
C PHE A 12 -15.54 -6.46 -0.33
N VAL A 13 -16.58 -5.75 0.07
CA VAL A 13 -17.57 -5.16 -0.83
C VAL A 13 -17.49 -3.65 -0.60
N SER A 14 -17.39 -2.88 -1.68
CA SER A 14 -17.26 -1.43 -1.62
C SER A 14 -18.16 -0.79 -2.67
N ASP A 15 -18.77 0.34 -2.29
CA ASP A 15 -19.55 1.19 -3.20
C ASP A 15 -18.66 2.04 -4.12
N ASN A 16 -17.35 2.10 -3.85
CA ASN A 16 -16.37 2.67 -4.76
C ASN A 16 -16.04 1.66 -5.89
N LEU A 17 -15.69 2.20 -7.06
CA LEU A 17 -15.14 1.41 -8.17
C LEU A 17 -13.95 0.58 -7.68
N SER A 18 -13.78 -0.65 -8.13
CA SER A 18 -12.61 -1.47 -7.81
C SER A 18 -11.32 -0.78 -8.30
N PRO A 19 -10.22 -0.79 -7.52
CA PRO A 19 -8.94 -0.27 -8.03
C PRO A 19 -8.36 -1.22 -9.08
N VAL A 20 -8.70 -2.51 -8.99
CA VAL A 20 -8.36 -3.57 -9.92
C VAL A 20 -9.35 -3.53 -11.07
N THR A 21 -8.89 -3.10 -12.24
CA THR A 21 -9.67 -3.11 -13.48
C THR A 21 -9.46 -4.39 -14.27
N GLU A 22 -8.22 -4.88 -14.31
CA GLU A 22 -7.81 -6.08 -15.03
C GLU A 22 -7.06 -7.02 -14.08
N PRO A 23 -7.72 -8.03 -13.52
CA PRO A 23 -7.06 -9.01 -12.67
C PRO A 23 -6.04 -9.85 -13.44
N ILE A 24 -4.91 -10.16 -12.79
CA ILE A 24 -3.85 -10.99 -13.36
C ILE A 24 -4.16 -12.47 -13.08
N GLU A 25 -4.13 -13.31 -14.12
CA GLU A 25 -4.23 -14.76 -13.98
C GLU A 25 -3.00 -15.32 -13.26
N TYR A 26 -3.20 -16.20 -12.27
CA TYR A 26 -2.09 -16.74 -11.48
C TYR A 26 -2.12 -18.26 -11.35
N MET A 27 -3.09 -18.82 -10.62
CA MET A 27 -3.12 -20.26 -10.35
C MET A 27 -4.56 -20.78 -10.31
N GLY A 28 -4.94 -21.52 -11.35
CA GLY A 28 -6.31 -22.02 -11.50
C GLY A 28 -7.31 -20.85 -11.45
N ASN A 29 -8.22 -20.89 -10.46
CA ASN A 29 -9.23 -19.85 -10.27
C ASN A 29 -8.74 -18.67 -9.40
N ILE A 30 -7.47 -18.66 -8.97
CA ILE A 30 -6.88 -17.56 -8.21
C ILE A 30 -6.41 -16.49 -9.18
N ARG A 31 -6.96 -15.28 -9.01
CA ARG A 31 -6.56 -14.06 -9.73
C ARG A 31 -5.99 -13.03 -8.77
N LEU A 32 -4.99 -12.28 -9.22
CA LEU A 32 -4.28 -11.29 -8.43
C LEU A 32 -4.63 -9.86 -8.89
N ALA A 33 -4.50 -8.92 -7.96
CA ALA A 33 -4.45 -7.50 -8.31
C ALA A 33 -3.09 -7.15 -8.93
N ASP A 34 -3.07 -6.24 -9.90
CA ASP A 34 -1.82 -5.66 -10.37
C ASP A 34 -1.15 -4.83 -9.27
N ILE A 35 0.18 -4.69 -9.36
CA ILE A 35 0.99 -4.02 -8.33
C ILE A 35 0.55 -2.57 -8.10
N GLU A 36 0.14 -1.85 -9.15
CA GLU A 36 -0.34 -0.47 -8.99
C GLU A 36 -1.67 -0.42 -8.25
N SER A 37 -2.60 -1.35 -8.51
CA SER A 37 -3.85 -1.45 -7.75
C SER A 37 -3.60 -1.79 -6.28
N ILE A 38 -2.61 -2.65 -5.98
CA ILE A 38 -2.17 -2.92 -4.61
C ILE A 38 -1.61 -1.65 -3.96
N MET A 39 -0.76 -0.89 -4.68
CA MET A 39 -0.21 0.38 -4.20
C MET A 39 -1.30 1.41 -3.89
N VAL A 40 -2.30 1.52 -4.76
CA VAL A 40 -3.46 2.41 -4.55
C VAL A 40 -4.22 2.04 -3.27
N MET A 41 -4.42 0.74 -3.02
CA MET A 41 -5.07 0.27 -1.80
C MET A 41 -4.23 0.54 -0.55
N LYS A 42 -2.91 0.42 -0.64
CA LYS A 42 -2.01 0.76 0.48
C LYS A 42 -2.08 2.26 0.81
N LEU A 43 -2.04 3.12 -0.21
CA LEU A 43 -2.14 4.57 -0.05
C LEU A 43 -3.51 5.02 0.48
N GLU A 44 -4.61 4.42 0.01
CA GLU A 44 -5.95 4.75 0.51
C GLU A 44 -6.13 4.32 1.97
N VAL A 45 -5.76 3.08 2.31
CA VAL A 45 -5.95 2.55 3.67
C VAL A 45 -5.09 3.29 4.69
N MET A 46 -3.90 3.75 4.27
CA MET A 46 -3.00 4.47 5.16
C MET A 46 -3.65 5.69 5.82
N LEU A 47 -4.62 6.34 5.15
CA LEU A 47 -5.41 7.45 5.71
C LEU A 47 -6.10 7.13 7.02
N ARG A 48 -6.53 5.88 7.14
CA ARG A 48 -7.34 5.41 8.28
C ARG A 48 -6.43 4.75 9.31
N ARG A 49 -5.32 4.16 8.87
CA ARG A 49 -4.35 3.49 9.73
C ARG A 49 -2.92 3.71 9.24
N MET A 50 -2.09 4.36 10.05
CA MET A 50 -0.66 4.51 9.74
C MET A 50 0.12 3.32 10.29
N LYS A 51 -0.01 2.13 9.71
CA LYS A 51 0.75 0.93 10.13
C LYS A 51 2.08 0.85 9.40
N PHE A 52 3.15 0.45 10.10
CA PHE A 52 4.47 0.31 9.48
C PHE A 52 4.49 -0.68 8.31
N ARG A 53 3.71 -1.76 8.35
CA ARG A 53 3.59 -2.70 7.21
C ARG A 53 3.13 -2.02 5.93
N ASP A 54 2.09 -1.17 6.01
CA ASP A 54 1.56 -0.49 4.83
C ASP A 54 2.63 0.48 4.25
N TYR A 55 3.43 1.12 5.12
CA TYR A 55 4.55 1.96 4.72
C TYR A 55 5.69 1.18 4.05
N TYR A 56 6.03 0.03 4.62
CA TYR A 56 7.04 -0.88 4.10
C TYR A 56 6.66 -1.45 2.74
N ASP A 57 5.41 -1.84 2.55
CA ASP A 57 4.93 -2.38 1.27
C ASP A 57 5.03 -1.34 0.15
N ILE A 58 4.69 -0.07 0.42
CA ILE A 58 4.88 1.03 -0.53
C ILE A 58 6.38 1.18 -0.87
N PHE A 59 7.26 1.14 0.14
CA PHE A 59 8.69 1.17 -0.11
C PHE A 59 9.15 0.04 -1.04
N CYS A 60 8.71 -1.20 -0.80
CA CYS A 60 9.03 -2.34 -1.66
C CYS A 60 8.56 -2.13 -3.10
N ILE A 61 7.32 -1.67 -3.30
CA ILE A 61 6.77 -1.37 -4.62
C ILE A 61 7.61 -0.31 -5.35
N LEU A 62 8.00 0.76 -4.66
CA LEU A 62 8.84 1.81 -5.23
C LEU A 62 10.29 1.34 -5.49
N ARG A 63 10.79 0.36 -4.75
CA ARG A 63 12.10 -0.28 -5.00
C ARG A 63 12.08 -1.13 -6.26
N GLU A 64 10.92 -1.62 -6.67
CA GLU A 64 10.72 -2.39 -7.91
C GLU A 64 10.52 -1.49 -9.14
N GLY A 65 10.56 -0.16 -8.96
CA GLY A 65 10.57 0.82 -10.06
C GLY A 65 9.21 1.46 -10.35
N HIS A 66 8.17 1.16 -9.56
CA HIS A 66 6.87 1.80 -9.72
C HIS A 66 6.91 3.29 -9.32
N SER A 67 6.12 4.11 -10.00
CA SER A 67 6.08 5.57 -9.81
C SER A 67 5.18 5.96 -8.63
N ILE A 68 5.74 6.72 -7.68
CA ILE A 68 4.97 7.30 -6.56
C ILE A 68 3.92 8.29 -7.05
N HIS A 69 4.23 9.09 -8.07
CA HIS A 69 3.31 10.08 -8.65
C HIS A 69 2.10 9.39 -9.27
N ARG A 70 2.33 8.32 -10.04
CA ARG A 70 1.24 7.52 -10.64
C ARG A 70 0.38 6.85 -9.58
N GLY A 71 1.01 6.30 -8.53
CA GLY A 71 0.31 5.72 -7.39
C GLY A 71 -0.59 6.73 -6.67
N ILE A 72 -0.08 7.94 -6.42
CA ILE A 72 -0.85 9.05 -5.83
C ILE A 72 -2.02 9.42 -6.75
N GLU A 73 -1.77 9.69 -8.03
CA GLU A 73 -2.80 10.09 -9.00
C GLU A 73 -3.95 9.07 -9.08
N ARG A 74 -3.63 7.77 -9.20
CA ARG A 74 -4.63 6.70 -9.22
C ARG A 74 -5.40 6.61 -7.89
N SER A 75 -4.74 6.86 -6.76
CA SER A 75 -5.38 6.89 -5.44
C SER A 75 -6.37 8.05 -5.29
N LEU A 76 -6.03 9.23 -5.82
CA LEU A 76 -6.94 10.37 -5.85
C LEU A 76 -8.22 10.03 -6.63
N LYS A 77 -8.07 9.47 -7.84
CA LYS A 77 -9.18 9.02 -8.68
C LYS A 77 -10.05 7.98 -7.97
N TYR A 78 -9.42 6.96 -7.39
CA TYR A 78 -10.11 5.90 -6.65
C TYR A 78 -10.93 6.45 -5.47
N SER A 79 -10.36 7.38 -4.71
CA SER A 79 -11.03 8.00 -3.55
C SER A 79 -12.15 9.00 -3.91
N ARG A 80 -12.47 9.16 -5.21
CA ARG A 80 -13.36 10.22 -5.73
C ARG A 80 -12.93 11.62 -5.27
N HIS A 81 -11.61 11.87 -5.29
CA HIS A 81 -11.00 13.14 -4.85
C HIS A 81 -11.32 13.56 -3.41
N ARG A 82 -11.77 12.63 -2.55
CA ARG A 82 -11.78 12.84 -1.09
C ARG A 82 -10.36 12.94 -0.54
N LEU A 83 -9.38 12.43 -1.29
CA LEU A 83 -7.96 12.62 -1.06
C LEU A 83 -7.41 13.85 -1.76
N SER A 84 -6.44 14.48 -1.12
CA SER A 84 -5.55 15.46 -1.75
C SER A 84 -4.12 14.93 -1.76
N THR A 85 -3.34 15.32 -2.77
CA THR A 85 -1.90 15.02 -2.86
C THR A 85 -1.16 15.45 -1.60
N LYS A 86 -1.49 16.63 -1.06
CA LYS A 86 -0.86 17.18 0.15
C LYS A 86 -1.05 16.25 1.35
N ASN A 87 -2.25 15.69 1.53
CA ASN A 87 -2.54 14.79 2.65
C ASN A 87 -1.71 13.50 2.53
N ILE A 88 -1.67 12.90 1.34
CA ILE A 88 -0.91 11.67 1.10
C ILE A 88 0.60 11.90 1.34
N ILE A 89 1.15 13.00 0.81
CA ILE A 89 2.56 13.35 1.03
C ILE A 89 2.85 13.60 2.50
N ALA A 90 2.00 14.39 3.19
CA ALA A 90 2.18 14.68 4.61
C ALA A 90 2.20 13.40 5.45
N MET A 91 1.41 12.40 5.08
CA MET A 91 1.37 11.11 5.75
C MET A 91 2.61 10.25 5.47
N LEU A 92 2.99 10.10 4.20
CA LEU A 92 4.19 9.36 3.81
C LEU A 92 5.46 9.95 4.44
N LEU A 93 5.47 11.26 4.64
CA LEU A 93 6.53 12.03 5.29
C LEU A 93 6.18 12.41 6.74
N GLY A 94 5.20 11.76 7.37
CA GLY A 94 4.76 12.10 8.73
C GLY A 94 5.52 11.34 9.80
N GLY A 95 6.01 10.14 9.49
CA GLY A 95 6.80 9.29 10.40
C GLY A 95 6.01 8.64 11.55
N GLN A 96 4.74 9.00 11.74
CA GLN A 96 3.86 8.47 12.80
C GLN A 96 3.30 7.08 12.47
N PHE A 97 4.16 6.16 12.05
CA PHE A 97 3.78 4.79 11.76
C PHE A 97 3.79 3.95 13.03
N ILE A 98 2.64 3.37 13.35
CA ILE A 98 2.46 2.42 14.44
C ILE A 98 3.36 1.21 14.16
N ALA A 99 4.25 0.92 15.11
CA ALA A 99 5.15 -0.21 15.05
C ALA A 99 4.37 -1.53 15.03
N ASP A 100 5.02 -2.57 14.54
CA ASP A 100 4.47 -3.91 14.52
C ASP A 100 5.51 -4.86 15.11
N ASP A 101 5.27 -5.26 16.35
CA ASP A 101 6.25 -6.01 17.15
C ASP A 101 6.59 -7.37 16.51
N ASN A 102 5.68 -7.90 15.68
CA ASN A 102 5.88 -9.16 14.98
C ASN A 102 6.45 -8.96 13.57
N PHE A 103 6.81 -7.74 13.15
CA PHE A 103 7.27 -7.48 11.79
C PHE A 103 8.50 -8.30 11.41
N ALA A 104 9.46 -8.44 12.33
CA ALA A 104 10.68 -9.21 12.10
C ALA A 104 10.39 -10.69 11.80
N THR A 105 9.35 -11.27 12.40
CA THR A 105 8.95 -12.68 12.16
C THR A 105 8.41 -12.92 10.76
N LEU A 106 8.02 -11.86 10.05
CA LEU A 106 7.52 -11.94 8.67
C LEU A 106 8.63 -12.01 7.62
N GLN A 107 9.91 -12.03 8.04
CA GLN A 107 11.08 -12.12 7.17
C GLN A 107 11.07 -11.02 6.10
N PRO A 108 11.14 -9.73 6.49
CA PRO A 108 11.11 -8.61 5.54
C PRO A 108 12.25 -8.71 4.52
N LYS A 109 11.94 -8.48 3.24
CA LYS A 109 12.90 -8.56 2.11
C LYS A 109 14.11 -7.64 2.27
N TYR A 110 13.89 -6.46 2.84
CA TYR A 110 14.87 -5.43 3.16
C TYR A 110 14.85 -5.13 4.66
N SER A 111 16.03 -5.03 5.27
CA SER A 111 16.22 -4.48 6.61
C SER A 111 16.36 -2.97 6.50
N VAL A 112 15.27 -2.23 6.74
CA VAL A 112 15.23 -0.77 6.65
C VAL A 112 14.47 -0.16 7.82
N THR A 113 14.93 1.00 8.26
CA THR A 113 14.33 1.85 9.28
C THR A 113 13.22 2.73 8.67
N LYS A 114 12.41 3.38 9.53
CA LYS A 114 11.37 4.31 9.06
C LYS A 114 11.99 5.52 8.37
N GLU A 115 13.15 5.95 8.85
CA GLU A 115 13.91 7.09 8.40
C GLU A 115 14.48 6.84 6.99
N GLU A 116 15.04 5.65 6.75
CA GLU A 116 15.53 5.24 5.43
C GLU A 116 14.40 5.14 4.41
N ILE A 117 13.25 4.58 4.80
CA ILE A 117 12.07 4.54 3.92
C ILE A 117 11.62 5.97 3.59
N ARG A 118 11.56 6.85 4.59
CA ARG A 118 11.16 8.25 4.41
C ARG A 118 12.08 8.97 3.44
N GLU A 119 13.38 8.85 3.62
CA GLU A 119 14.36 9.46 2.73
C GLU A 119 14.23 8.93 1.30
N TYR A 120 14.03 7.62 1.16
CA TYR A 120 13.81 7.00 -0.14
C TYR A 120 12.56 7.56 -0.85
N ILE A 121 11.43 7.65 -0.15
CA ILE A 121 10.18 8.21 -0.69
C ILE A 121 10.35 9.69 -1.03
N LEU A 122 11.04 10.46 -0.18
CA LEU A 122 11.30 11.87 -0.44
C LEU A 122 12.10 12.07 -1.73
N ARG A 123 13.09 11.21 -2.00
CA ARG A 123 13.80 11.22 -3.29
C ARG A 123 12.86 10.91 -4.44
N LYS A 124 12.03 9.86 -4.31
CA LYS A 124 11.05 9.48 -5.36
C LYS A 124 9.98 10.53 -5.64
N LEU A 125 9.68 11.41 -4.68
CA LEU A 125 8.76 12.54 -4.89
C LEU A 125 9.43 13.72 -5.61
N LYS A 126 10.77 13.80 -5.62
CA LYS A 126 11.55 14.85 -6.31
C LYS A 126 11.97 14.43 -7.72
N ASP A 127 12.11 13.12 -7.95
CA ASP A 127 12.25 12.51 -9.28
C ASP A 127 10.97 12.78 -10.12
#